data_AF-A0A6G1FRP2-F1
#
_entry.id   AF-A0A6G1FRP2-F1
#
_cell.length_a   1.000
_cell.length_b   1.000
_cell.length_c   1.000
_cell.angle_alpha   90.00
_cell.angle_beta   90.00
_cell.angle_gamma   90.00
#
_symmetry.space_group_name_H-M   'P 1'
#
loop_
_entity.id
_entity.type
_entity.pdbx_description
1 polymer ?
#
loop_
_entity_poly.entity_id
_entity_poly.type
_entity_poly.pdbx_seq_one_letter_code
_entity_poly.pdbx_strand_id
1 'polypeptide(L)'
;MIQTDTCVERMPISDAILQGIYHSDQSMYPAPLTYKQLQSWVRACPQSCLAYAMSRDGQPSSHMETVGAVIFLPVKQAYWKQLIVGKVKETEIDASAMLSTASGYKIGLHCFHIEKFENWGGQSRKSLFHSM
;
A
#
# COMPACT_ATOMS: atom_id res chain seq x y z
N MET A 1 -14.49 -34.38 -5.75
CA MET A 1 -13.70 -33.20 -6.16
C MET A 1 -13.67 -32.26 -4.98
N ILE A 2 -12.49 -31.96 -4.42
CA ILE A 2 -12.37 -30.91 -3.41
C ILE A 2 -12.34 -29.61 -4.23
N GLN A 3 -13.41 -28.84 -4.15
CA GLN A 3 -13.46 -27.51 -4.73
C GLN A 3 -12.53 -26.64 -3.90
N THR A 4 -11.36 -26.28 -4.46
CA THR A 4 -10.45 -25.32 -3.83
C THR A 4 -10.89 -23.94 -4.26
N ASP A 5 -11.82 -23.34 -3.51
CA ASP A 5 -12.23 -21.97 -3.77
C ASP A 5 -11.03 -21.04 -3.51
N THR A 6 -10.66 -20.26 -4.52
CA THR A 6 -9.64 -19.21 -4.38
C THR A 6 -10.11 -18.21 -3.32
N CYS A 7 -9.41 -18.14 -2.18
CA CYS A 7 -9.69 -17.18 -1.12
C CYS A 7 -8.79 -15.95 -1.26
N VAL A 8 -9.36 -14.74 -1.11
CA VAL A 8 -8.60 -13.49 -1.01
C VAL A 8 -8.85 -12.87 0.36
N GLU A 9 -7.77 -12.64 1.10
CA GLU A 9 -7.79 -12.02 2.40
C GLU A 9 -7.16 -10.62 2.37
N ARG A 10 -7.71 -9.73 3.19
CA ARG A 10 -7.15 -8.38 3.42
C ARG A 10 -6.38 -8.41 4.73
N MET A 11 -5.17 -7.89 4.73
CA MET A 11 -4.32 -7.83 5.90
C MET A 11 -3.65 -6.46 6.04
N PRO A 12 -3.21 -6.08 7.26
CA PRO A 12 -2.40 -4.88 7.44
C PRO A 12 -1.11 -4.97 6.62
N ILE A 13 -0.66 -3.83 6.08
CA ILE A 13 0.67 -3.74 5.45
C ILE A 13 1.73 -3.98 6.52
N SER A 14 2.57 -5.00 6.32
CA SER A 14 3.74 -5.26 7.17
C SER A 14 4.87 -4.28 6.86
N ASP A 15 5.80 -4.07 7.80
CA ASP A 15 6.97 -3.21 7.60
C ASP A 15 7.80 -3.67 6.39
N ALA A 16 7.95 -4.99 6.20
CA ALA A 16 8.66 -5.58 5.06
C ALA A 16 7.99 -5.25 3.71
N ILE A 17 6.66 -5.34 3.61
CA ILE A 17 5.93 -4.92 2.40
C ILE A 17 6.13 -3.41 2.17
N LEU A 18 6.04 -2.60 3.23
CA LEU A 18 6.18 -1.15 3.13
C LEU A 18 7.60 -0.72 2.71
N GLN A 19 8.64 -1.43 3.18
CA GLN A 19 10.02 -1.22 2.72
C GLN A 19 10.17 -1.60 1.25
N GLY A 20 9.55 -2.71 0.82
CA GLY A 20 9.51 -3.11 -0.59
C GLY A 20 8.92 -2.02 -1.49
N ILE A 21 7.75 -1.50 -1.11
CA ILE A 21 7.09 -0.36 -1.78
C ILE A 21 8.03 0.84 -1.85
N TYR A 22 8.59 1.25 -0.71
CA TYR A 22 9.48 2.42 -0.64
C TYR A 22 10.69 2.29 -1.58
N HIS A 23 11.39 1.15 -1.56
CA HIS A 23 12.54 0.93 -2.43
C HIS A 23 12.15 0.87 -3.90
N SER A 24 11.04 0.21 -4.22
CA SER A 24 10.47 0.13 -5.57
C SER A 24 10.18 1.53 -6.11
N ASP A 25 9.43 2.34 -5.36
CA ASP A 25 9.05 3.71 -5.74
C ASP A 25 10.28 4.61 -5.89
N GLN A 26 11.23 4.56 -4.96
CA GLN A 26 12.48 5.36 -5.06
C GLN A 26 13.35 4.95 -6.24
N SER A 27 13.32 3.68 -6.65
CA SER A 27 14.08 3.20 -7.81
C SER A 27 13.48 3.66 -9.14
N MET A 28 12.15 3.78 -9.23
CA MET A 28 11.43 4.17 -10.45
C MET A 28 11.23 5.68 -10.55
N TYR A 29 10.86 6.32 -9.44
CA TYR A 29 10.50 7.73 -9.35
C TYR A 29 11.16 8.37 -8.12
N PRO A 30 12.47 8.70 -8.19
CA PRO A 30 13.17 9.34 -7.09
C PRO A 30 12.44 10.62 -6.65
N ALA A 31 11.99 10.65 -5.40
CA ALA A 31 11.21 11.74 -4.82
C ALA A 31 11.66 11.99 -3.38
N PRO A 32 11.53 13.21 -2.85
CA PRO A 32 11.94 13.56 -1.49
C PRO A 32 10.99 12.99 -0.41
N LEU A 33 10.32 11.87 -0.67
CA LEU A 33 9.52 11.14 0.31
C LEU A 33 10.46 10.27 1.15
N THR A 34 10.41 10.43 2.47
CA THR A 34 11.21 9.57 3.38
C THR A 34 10.42 8.32 3.78
N TYR A 35 11.14 7.23 4.07
CA TYR A 35 10.51 6.02 4.60
C TYR A 35 9.70 6.28 5.88
N LYS A 36 10.22 7.16 6.76
CA LYS A 36 9.53 7.59 7.99
C LYS A 36 8.20 8.29 7.69
N GLN A 37 8.14 9.09 6.64
CA GLN A 37 6.90 9.77 6.23
C GLN A 37 5.88 8.76 5.71
N LEU A 38 6.30 7.82 4.85
CA LEU A 38 5.45 6.72 4.38
C LEU A 38 4.91 5.87 5.55
N GLN A 39 5.75 5.54 6.53
CA GLN A 39 5.31 4.88 7.77
C GLN A 39 4.28 5.72 8.53
N SER A 40 4.44 7.04 8.59
CA SER A 40 3.51 7.91 9.30
C SER A 40 2.12 7.93 8.63
N TRP A 41 2.07 7.89 7.30
CA TRP A 41 0.82 7.77 6.54
C TRP A 41 0.09 6.47 6.85
N VAL A 42 0.77 5.32 6.74
CA VAL A 42 0.16 4.00 7.02
C VAL A 42 -0.33 3.90 8.47
N ARG A 43 0.43 4.42 9.44
CA ARG A 43 0.03 4.43 10.86
C ARG A 43 -1.19 5.31 11.13
N ALA A 44 -1.35 6.42 10.41
CA ALA A 44 -2.49 7.32 10.59
C ALA A 44 -3.80 6.77 9.99
N CYS A 45 -3.70 5.88 8.99
CA CYS A 45 -4.87 5.33 8.31
C CYS A 45 -4.72 3.84 7.95
N PRO A 46 -4.52 2.95 8.94
CA PRO A 46 -4.24 1.53 8.68
C PRO A 46 -5.39 0.81 7.98
N GLN A 47 -6.63 1.27 8.15
CA GLN A 47 -7.81 0.67 7.51
C GLN A 47 -7.90 0.94 6.00
N SER A 48 -7.18 1.96 5.49
CA SER A 48 -7.13 2.32 4.07
C SER A 48 -5.79 1.96 3.43
N CYS A 49 -4.89 1.33 4.18
CA CYS A 49 -3.58 0.86 3.73
C CYS A 49 -3.50 -0.65 3.93
N LEU A 50 -3.79 -1.41 2.88
CA LEU A 50 -4.02 -2.86 2.98
C LEU A 50 -3.10 -3.62 2.04
N ALA A 51 -2.61 -4.76 2.52
CA ALA A 51 -2.06 -5.81 1.68
C ALA A 51 -3.14 -6.87 1.41
N TYR A 52 -3.01 -7.55 0.28
CA TYR A 52 -3.90 -8.63 -0.13
C TYR A 52 -3.11 -9.92 -0.19
N ALA A 53 -3.66 -10.98 0.39
CA ALA A 53 -3.09 -12.31 0.30
C ALA A 53 -4.10 -13.27 -0.34
N MET A 54 -3.61 -14.26 -1.07
CA MET A 54 -4.43 -15.22 -1.79
C MET A 54 -3.89 -16.63 -1.58
N SER A 55 -4.79 -17.60 -1.41
CA SER A 55 -4.44 -19.02 -1.39
C SER A 55 -4.29 -19.53 -2.82
N ARG A 56 -3.19 -20.24 -3.11
CA ARG A 56 -2.99 -20.84 -4.43
C ARG A 56 -3.90 -22.04 -4.64
N ASP A 57 -4.41 -22.23 -5.85
CA ASP A 57 -5.22 -23.40 -6.20
C ASP A 57 -4.46 -24.70 -5.88
N GLY A 58 -5.15 -25.64 -5.24
CA GLY A 58 -4.56 -26.90 -4.81
C GLY A 58 -3.66 -26.82 -3.57
N GLN A 59 -3.49 -25.64 -2.95
CA GLN A 59 -2.81 -25.48 -1.66
C GLN A 59 -3.82 -25.32 -0.51
N PRO A 60 -3.48 -25.78 0.71
CA PRO A 60 -4.28 -25.49 1.89
C PRO A 60 -4.43 -23.99 2.09
N SER A 61 -5.59 -23.54 2.58
CA SER A 61 -5.85 -22.13 2.92
C SER A 61 -4.88 -21.55 3.97
N SER A 62 -4.10 -22.40 4.66
CA SER A 62 -3.01 -21.97 5.55
C SER A 62 -1.80 -21.40 4.81
N HIS A 63 -1.70 -21.58 3.49
CA HIS A 63 -0.64 -21.03 2.65
C HIS A 63 -1.16 -19.84 1.83
N MET A 64 -1.20 -18.68 2.49
CA MET A 64 -1.55 -17.40 1.86
C MET A 64 -0.27 -16.70 1.35
N GLU A 65 -0.26 -16.32 0.08
CA GLU A 65 0.81 -15.52 -0.52
C GLU A 65 0.33 -14.08 -0.71
N THR A 66 1.15 -13.10 -0.33
CA THR A 66 0.82 -11.69 -0.59
C THR A 66 0.88 -11.40 -2.10
N VAL A 67 -0.22 -10.92 -2.67
CA VAL A 67 -0.38 -10.72 -4.12
C VAL A 67 -0.44 -9.24 -4.52
N GLY A 68 -0.51 -8.31 -3.57
CA GLY A 68 -0.46 -6.88 -3.86
C GLY A 68 -0.74 -6.03 -2.63
N ALA A 69 -0.66 -4.72 -2.81
CA ALA A 69 -0.91 -3.74 -1.76
C ALA A 69 -1.54 -2.46 -2.32
N VAL A 70 -2.27 -1.77 -1.45
CA VAL A 70 -2.83 -0.43 -1.71
C VAL A 70 -2.56 0.48 -0.52
N ILE A 71 -2.20 1.73 -0.82
CA ILE A 71 -2.03 2.80 0.17
C ILE A 71 -2.94 3.95 -0.26
N PHE A 72 -4.10 4.05 0.39
CA PHE A 72 -5.00 5.18 0.24
C PHE A 72 -4.92 6.13 1.45
N LEU A 73 -4.77 7.42 1.17
CA LEU A 73 -4.70 8.46 2.18
C LEU A 73 -6.04 9.20 2.25
N PRO A 74 -6.77 9.16 3.38
CA PRO A 74 -8.02 9.89 3.56
C PRO A 74 -7.70 11.36 3.92
N VAL A 75 -7.49 12.18 2.90
CA VAL A 75 -7.10 13.58 3.04
C VAL A 75 -8.31 14.44 3.38
N LYS A 76 -8.25 15.24 4.44
CA LYS A 76 -9.31 16.20 4.81
C LYS A 76 -9.61 17.12 3.62
N GLN A 77 -10.89 17.41 3.39
CA GLN A 77 -11.37 18.08 2.18
C GLN A 77 -10.63 19.37 1.82
N ALA A 78 -10.25 20.18 2.82
CA ALA A 78 -9.53 21.44 2.60
C ALA A 78 -8.14 21.23 1.96
N TYR A 79 -7.42 20.17 2.34
CA TYR A 79 -6.13 19.81 1.76
C TYR A 79 -6.28 19.00 0.48
N TRP A 80 -7.30 18.14 0.40
CA TRP A 80 -7.62 17.42 -0.83
C TRP A 80 -7.84 18.37 -2.02
N LYS A 81 -8.61 19.45 -1.81
CA LYS A 81 -8.82 20.49 -2.83
C LYS A 81 -7.53 21.20 -3.25
N GLN A 82 -6.54 21.29 -2.37
CA GLN A 82 -5.24 21.88 -2.67
C GLN A 82 -4.33 20.90 -3.41
N LEU A 83 -4.39 19.62 -3.04
CA LEU A 83 -3.65 18.52 -3.67
C LEU A 83 -4.05 18.38 -5.15
N ILE A 84 -5.36 18.35 -5.45
CA ILE A 84 -5.85 18.17 -6.85
C ILE A 84 -5.53 19.35 -7.79
N VAL A 85 -5.20 20.52 -7.24
CA VAL A 85 -4.77 21.70 -8.03
C VAL A 85 -3.27 21.96 -7.93
N GLY A 86 -2.50 21.06 -7.30
CA GLY A 86 -1.04 21.15 -7.18
C GLY A 86 -0.52 22.22 -6.23
N LYS A 87 -1.36 22.79 -5.35
CA LYS A 87 -0.94 23.74 -4.31
C LYS A 87 -0.21 23.06 -3.14
N VAL A 88 -0.56 21.81 -2.88
CA VAL A 88 0.14 20.92 -1.94
C VAL A 88 0.66 19.76 -2.78
N LYS A 89 1.93 19.41 -2.62
CA LYS A 89 2.52 18.22 -3.25
C LYS A 89 2.23 16.99 -2.39
N GLU A 90 2.24 15.83 -3.03
CA GLU A 90 2.07 14.56 -2.33
C GLU A 90 3.11 14.35 -1.22
N THR A 91 4.38 14.67 -1.49
CA THR A 91 5.48 14.61 -0.50
C THR A 91 5.32 15.61 0.65
N GLU A 92 4.38 16.55 0.58
CA GLU A 92 4.11 17.54 1.63
C GLU A 92 2.94 17.12 2.53
N ILE A 93 2.30 15.96 2.27
CA ILE A 93 1.20 15.46 3.09
C ILE A 93 1.72 15.14 4.50
N ASP A 94 1.21 15.88 5.48
CA ASP A 94 1.43 15.63 6.90
C ASP A 94 0.32 14.73 7.46
N ALA A 95 0.70 13.56 7.99
CA ALA A 95 -0.23 12.58 8.50
C ALA A 95 -1.15 13.12 9.61
N SER A 96 -0.60 13.93 10.52
CA SER A 96 -1.30 14.40 11.72
C SER A 96 -2.29 15.53 11.43
N ALA A 97 -1.91 16.43 10.52
CA ALA A 97 -2.69 17.61 10.18
C ALA A 97 -3.69 17.32 9.06
N MET A 98 -3.29 16.54 8.05
CA MET A 98 -4.00 16.46 6.78
C MET A 98 -4.84 15.19 6.62
N LEU A 99 -4.52 14.09 7.32
CA LEU A 99 -5.28 12.85 7.22
C LEU A 99 -6.35 12.75 8.31
N SER A 100 -7.45 12.04 8.02
CA SER A 100 -8.47 11.71 9.02
C SER A 100 -9.26 10.48 8.63
N THR A 101 -9.37 9.52 9.54
CA THR A 101 -10.30 8.37 9.45
C THR A 101 -11.53 8.53 10.34
N ALA A 102 -11.58 9.59 11.15
CA ALA A 102 -12.70 9.85 12.05
C ALA A 102 -13.99 10.20 11.29
N SER A 103 -15.11 9.70 11.79
CA SER A 103 -16.43 10.08 11.31
C SER A 103 -16.68 11.59 11.53
N GLY A 104 -17.43 12.21 10.62
CA GLY A 104 -17.75 13.65 10.69
C GLY A 104 -16.84 14.57 9.87
N TYR A 105 -15.71 14.07 9.36
CA TYR A 105 -14.89 14.82 8.41
C TYR A 105 -15.30 14.53 6.97
N LYS A 106 -15.40 15.59 6.15
CA LYS A 106 -15.39 15.45 4.70
C LYS A 106 -13.95 15.19 4.26
N ILE A 107 -13.74 14.11 3.51
CA ILE A 107 -12.42 13.71 3.00
C ILE A 107 -12.46 13.51 1.49
N GLY A 108 -11.29 13.54 0.86
CA GLY A 108 -11.04 12.92 -0.44
C GLY A 108 -10.06 11.76 -0.28
N LEU A 109 -10.17 10.74 -1.13
CA LEU A 109 -9.32 9.57 -1.07
C LEU A 109 -8.18 9.71 -2.08
N HIS A 110 -6.96 9.91 -1.60
CA HIS A 110 -5.76 9.95 -2.43
C HIS A 110 -5.18 8.55 -2.60
N CYS A 111 -5.04 8.07 -3.82
CA CYS A 111 -4.29 6.84 -4.09
C CYS A 111 -2.81 7.21 -4.18
N PHE A 112 -2.02 6.86 -3.16
CA PHE A 112 -0.58 7.03 -3.21
C PHE A 112 0.08 5.88 -3.98
N HIS A 113 -0.31 4.65 -3.64
CA HIS A 113 0.31 3.46 -4.20
C HIS A 113 -0.72 2.35 -4.42
N ILE A 114 -0.63 1.68 -5.56
CA ILE A 114 -1.34 0.43 -5.87
C ILE A 114 -0.41 -0.46 -6.69
N GLU A 115 -0.19 -1.67 -6.22
CA GLU A 115 0.64 -2.64 -6.93
C GLU A 115 0.08 -4.06 -6.83
N LYS A 116 0.40 -4.84 -7.86
CA LYS A 116 0.24 -6.29 -7.89
C LYS A 116 1.63 -6.92 -7.92
N PHE A 117 1.87 -7.89 -7.04
CA PHE A 117 3.13 -8.61 -7.00
C PHE A 117 3.19 -9.71 -8.08
N GLU A 118 4.25 -9.69 -8.89
CA GLU A 118 4.42 -10.55 -10.07
C GLU A 118 4.69 -12.02 -9.76
N ASN A 119 4.91 -12.40 -8.50
CA ASN A 119 5.20 -13.80 -8.15
C ASN A 119 3.98 -14.73 -8.24
N TRP A 120 2.78 -14.18 -8.46
CA TRP A 120 1.57 -14.97 -8.68
C TRP A 120 1.56 -15.62 -10.07
N GLY A 121 2.02 -16.88 -10.16
CA GLY A 121 1.93 -17.67 -11.40
C GLY A 121 3.16 -18.48 -11.79
N GLY A 122 4.25 -18.44 -11.03
CA GLY A 122 5.41 -19.31 -11.27
C GLY A 122 6.39 -18.83 -12.35
N GLN A 123 6.46 -17.53 -12.61
CA GLN A 123 7.69 -16.96 -13.18
C GLN A 123 8.49 -16.34 -12.05
N SER A 124 9.47 -17.11 -11.56
CA SER A 124 10.46 -16.63 -10.60
C SER A 124 11.11 -15.37 -11.14
N ARG A 125 10.99 -14.25 -10.43
CA ARG A 125 11.97 -13.18 -10.56
C ARG A 125 13.34 -13.76 -10.19
N LYS A 126 14.18 -14.06 -11.17
CA LYS A 126 15.62 -13.94 -10.95
C LYS A 126 15.86 -12.46 -10.63
N SER A 127 16.42 -12.23 -9.45
CA SER A 127 16.89 -10.94 -8.92
C SER A 127 15.81 -10.00 -8.37
N LEU A 128 15.67 -9.99 -7.04
CA LEU A 128 15.61 -8.73 -6.27
C LEU A 128 16.02 -8.93 -4.80
N PHE A 129 16.99 -9.81 -4.53
CA PHE A 129 17.75 -9.85 -3.26
C PHE A 129 19.15 -10.40 -3.57
N HIS A 130 20.00 -9.61 -4.24
CA HIS A 130 21.44 -9.80 -4.09
C HIS A 130 21.88 -8.88 -2.95
N SER A 131 22.26 -9.53 -1.85
CA SER A 131 23.35 -9.19 -0.94
C SER A 131 23.71 -7.71 -0.84
N MET A 132 23.40 -7.11 0.30
CA MET A 132 24.40 -6.36 1.08
C MET A 132 24.31 -6.80 2.53
#